data_AF-T1ASR5-F1
#
_entry.id   AF-T1ASR5-F1
#
_cell.length_a   1.000
_cell.length_b   1.000
_cell.length_c   1.000
_cell.angle_alpha   90.00
_cell.angle_beta   90.00
_cell.angle_gamma   90.00
#
_symmetry.space_group_name_H-M   'P 1'
#
loop_
_entity.id
_entity.type
_entity.pdbx_description
1 polymer ?
#
loop_
_entity_poly.entity_id
_entity_poly.type
_entity_poly.pdbx_seq_one_letter_code
_entity_poly.pdbx_strand_id
1 'polypeptide(L)' 'MREHAFADHRAYTLADFAFDDATLPLLMTEKDAVKCAAFARPHWWALPVRAQLPPQFLAALQARLNAVASPSLPRAGARR' A
#
# COMPACT_ATOMS: atom_id res chain seq x y z
N MET A 1 -21.63 12.81 2.66
CA MET A 1 -20.40 12.16 2.17
C MET A 1 -20.84 11.05 1.23
N ARG A 2 -20.37 11.03 -0.02
CA ARG A 2 -20.68 9.98 -1.00
C ARG A 2 -19.45 9.11 -1.16
N GLU A 3 -19.59 7.82 -0.93
CA GLU A 3 -18.49 6.87 -1.02
C GLU A 3 -18.37 6.30 -2.43
N HIS A 4 -17.13 6.12 -2.89
CA HIS A 4 -16.80 5.52 -4.17
C HIS A 4 -15.75 4.43 -3.92
N ALA A 5 -16.19 3.18 -3.84
CA ALA A 5 -15.32 2.05 -3.57
C ALA A 5 -14.59 1.62 -4.86
N PHE A 6 -13.29 1.39 -4.75
CA PHE A 6 -12.46 0.84 -5.81
C PHE A 6 -11.84 -0.48 -5.37
N ALA A 7 -11.57 -1.35 -6.34
CA ALA A 7 -10.81 -2.58 -6.09
C ALA A 7 -9.42 -2.26 -5.54
N ASP A 8 -8.87 -3.17 -4.75
CA ASP A 8 -7.48 -3.05 -4.33
C ASP A 8 -6.55 -3.04 -5.54
N HIS A 9 -5.40 -2.37 -5.42
CA HIS A 9 -4.45 -2.16 -6.53
C HIS A 9 -5.00 -1.47 -7.78
N ARG A 10 -6.16 -0.78 -7.70
CA ARG A 10 -6.68 0.04 -8.81
C ARG A 10 -5.59 0.98 -9.34
N ALA A 11 -5.32 0.87 -10.64
CA ALA A 11 -4.53 1.85 -11.40
C ALA A 11 -5.46 3.03 -11.76
N TYR A 12 -5.30 4.13 -11.05
CA TYR A 12 -6.18 5.28 -11.20
C TYR A 12 -5.88 6.10 -12.46
N THR A 13 -6.95 6.62 -13.06
CA THR A 13 -6.92 7.63 -14.11
C THR A 13 -7.78 8.82 -13.69
N LEU A 14 -7.62 9.98 -14.35
CA LEU A 14 -8.47 11.15 -14.08
C LEU A 14 -9.97 10.86 -14.29
N ALA A 15 -10.31 9.95 -15.21
CA ALA A 15 -11.70 9.60 -15.51
C ALA A 15 -12.37 8.89 -14.32
N ASP A 16 -11.60 8.22 -13.47
CA ASP A 16 -12.12 7.57 -12.24
C ASP A 16 -12.65 8.58 -11.21
N PHE A 17 -12.29 9.86 -11.37
CA PHE A 17 -12.65 10.96 -10.46
C PHE A 17 -13.50 12.04 -11.13
N ALA A 18 -14.10 11.74 -12.29
CA ALA A 18 -15.04 12.61 -12.98
C ALA A 18 -16.43 12.57 -12.30
N PHE A 19 -16.50 13.07 -11.07
CA PHE A 19 -17.74 13.18 -10.31
C PHE A 19 -18.58 14.38 -10.77
N ASP A 20 -19.87 14.38 -10.39
CA ASP A 20 -20.87 15.38 -10.79
C ASP A 20 -20.42 16.83 -10.50
N ASP A 21 -19.68 17.04 -9.41
CA ASP A 21 -19.07 18.32 -9.07
C ASP A 21 -17.56 18.15 -8.80
N ALA A 22 -16.76 18.67 -9.73
CA ALA A 22 -15.31 18.61 -9.70
C ALA A 22 -14.64 19.61 -8.74
N THR A 23 -15.42 20.42 -8.02
CA THR A 23 -14.93 21.38 -7.03
C THR A 23 -15.02 20.86 -5.60
N LEU A 24 -15.80 19.80 -5.37
CA LEU A 24 -15.95 19.21 -4.05
C LEU A 24 -14.65 18.57 -3.55
N PRO A 25 -14.34 18.67 -2.23
CA PRO A 25 -13.21 17.98 -1.65
C PRO A 25 -13.28 16.47 -1.88
N LEU A 26 -12.15 15.89 -2.30
CA LEU A 26 -12.01 14.45 -2.46
C LEU A 26 -11.10 13.93 -1.35
N LEU A 27 -11.60 13.00 -0.53
CA LEU A 27 -10.82 12.33 0.50
C LEU A 27 -10.51 10.89 0.09
N MET A 28 -9.25 10.49 0.24
CA MET A 28 -8.79 9.12 -0.05
C MET A 28 -7.79 8.63 1.00
N THR A 29 -7.36 7.38 0.89
CA THR A 29 -6.30 6.84 1.73
C THR A 29 -4.92 7.31 1.23
N GLU A 30 -3.91 7.31 2.11
CA GLU A 30 -2.52 7.62 1.71
C GLU A 30 -2.02 6.69 0.59
N LYS A 31 -2.45 5.41 0.61
CA LYS A 31 -2.15 4.41 -0.43
C LYS A 31 -2.69 4.82 -1.81
N ASP A 32 -3.85 5.45 -1.87
CA ASP A 32 -4.45 5.86 -3.14
C ASP A 32 -3.89 7.22 -3.60
N ALA A 33 -3.54 8.09 -2.65
CA ALA A 33 -2.89 9.36 -2.94
C ALA A 33 -1.54 9.20 -3.65
N VAL A 34 -0.71 8.22 -3.24
CA VAL A 34 0.57 7.94 -3.93
C VAL A 34 0.37 7.52 -5.39
N LYS A 35 -0.76 6.88 -5.73
CA LYS A 35 -1.09 6.49 -7.11
C LYS A 35 -1.60 7.67 -7.95
N CYS A 36 -2.20 8.66 -7.31
CA CYS A 36 -2.78 9.84 -7.97
C CYS A 36 -1.82 11.03 -8.06
N ALA A 37 -0.64 10.94 -7.45
CA ALA A 37 0.29 12.07 -7.28
C ALA A 37 0.58 12.88 -8.54
N ALA A 38 0.63 12.22 -9.71
CA ALA A 38 0.91 12.87 -10.99
C ALA A 38 -0.22 13.79 -11.52
N PHE A 39 -1.45 13.64 -11.03
CA PHE A 39 -2.62 14.37 -11.53
C PHE A 39 -3.56 14.88 -10.42
N ALA A 40 -3.16 14.75 -9.16
CA ALA A 40 -3.94 15.19 -8.01
C ALA A 40 -4.20 16.70 -8.08
N ARG A 41 -5.39 17.11 -7.60
CA ARG A 41 -5.83 18.51 -7.57
C ARG A 41 -5.68 19.09 -6.16
N PRO A 42 -5.65 20.44 -6.00
CA PRO A 42 -5.47 21.06 -4.68
C PRO A 42 -6.51 20.70 -3.62
N HIS A 43 -7.72 20.28 -4.02
CA HIS A 43 -8.81 19.88 -3.12
C HIS A 43 -8.86 18.35 -2.90
N TRP A 44 -7.83 17.61 -3.31
CA TRP A 44 -7.71 16.17 -3.07
C TRP A 44 -6.80 15.92 -1.87
N TRP A 45 -7.37 15.26 -0.86
CA TRP A 45 -6.75 15.09 0.44
C TRP A 45 -6.58 13.60 0.74
N ALA A 46 -5.50 13.28 1.43
CA ALA A 46 -5.30 12.00 2.08
C ALA A 46 -5.15 12.23 3.58
N LEU A 47 -5.67 11.31 4.39
CA LEU A 47 -5.43 11.35 5.82
C LEU A 47 -4.12 10.59 6.13
N PRO A 48 -3.06 11.27 6.60
CA PRO A 48 -1.82 10.60 6.94
C PRO A 48 -2.01 9.72 8.17
N VAL A 49 -1.39 8.54 8.16
CA VAL A 49 -1.35 7.64 9.31
C VAL A 49 0.08 7.41 9.77
N ARG A 50 0.27 7.32 11.09
CA ARG A 50 1.57 6.97 11.67
C ARG A 50 1.46 5.65 12.42
N ALA A 51 2.29 4.69 12.04
CA ALA A 51 2.44 3.46 12.80
C ALA A 51 3.34 3.71 14.02
N GLN A 52 2.88 3.30 15.20
CA GLN A 52 3.69 3.25 16.41
C GLN A 52 4.04 1.78 16.68
N LEU A 53 5.31 1.44 16.54
CA LEU A 53 5.79 0.08 16.68
C LEU A 53 6.56 -0.06 18.01
N PRO A 54 6.40 -1.18 18.74
CA PRO A 54 7.23 -1.46 19.90
C PRO A 54 8.73 -1.47 19.53
N PRO A 55 9.64 -1.06 20.44
CA PRO A 55 11.08 -1.01 20.16
C PRO A 55 11.67 -2.32 19.62
N GLN A 56 11.13 -3.47 20.07
CA GLN A 56 11.57 -4.80 19.68
C GLN A 56 11.01 -5.30 18.34
N PHE A 57 10.08 -4.57 17.72
CA PHE A 57 9.36 -5.03 16.52
C PHE A 57 10.29 -5.33 15.35
N LEU A 58 11.21 -4.41 15.03
CA LEU A 58 12.10 -4.57 13.87
C LEU A 58 13.05 -5.75 14.04
N ALA A 59 13.59 -5.96 15.24
CA ALA A 59 14.44 -7.12 15.52
C ALA A 59 13.67 -8.44 15.35
N ALA A 60 12.44 -8.51 15.86
CA ALA A 60 11.60 -9.69 15.72
C ALA A 60 11.21 -9.97 14.26
N LEU A 61 10.87 -8.92 13.50
CA LEU A 61 10.56 -9.03 12.08
C LEU A 61 11.78 -9.54 11.29
N GLN A 62 12.96 -8.96 11.52
CA GLN A 62 14.20 -9.37 10.85
C GLN A 62 14.53 -10.85 11.11
N ALA A 63 14.40 -11.31 12.35
CA ALA A 63 14.63 -12.71 12.70
C ALA A 63 13.71 -13.66 11.91
N ARG A 64 12.43 -13.29 11.76
CA ARG A 64 11.46 -14.08 10.96
C ARG A 64 11.80 -14.05 9.47
N LEU A 65 12.15 -12.89 8.91
CA LEU A 65 12.55 -12.78 7.51
C LEU A 65 13.78 -13.64 7.21
N ASN A 66 14.79 -13.63 8.09
CA ASN A 66 15.99 -14.47 7.94
C ASN A 66 15.67 -15.97 7.99
N ALA A 67 14.74 -16.37 8.87
CA ALA A 67 14.30 -17.75 8.98
C ALA A 67 13.60 -18.25 7.70
N VAL A 68 12.88 -17.37 6.99
CA VAL A 68 12.20 -17.69 5.72
C VAL A 68 13.13 -17.55 4.52
N ALA A 69 14.07 -16.60 4.55
CA ALA A 69 15.05 -16.36 3.49
C ALA A 69 16.17 -17.40 3.46
N SER A 70 16.36 -18.17 4.54
CA SER A 70 17.31 -19.28 4.56
C SER A 70 16.68 -20.48 3.85
N PRO A 71 17.19 -20.91 2.68
CA PRO A 71 16.65 -22.08 2.01
C PRO A 71 17.01 -23.32 2.84
N SER A 72 16.00 -23.98 3.41
CA SER A 72 16.14 -25.38 3.78
C SER A 72 16.07 -26.22 2.51
N LEU A 73 17.24 -26.68 2.05
CA LEU A 73 17.36 -27.90 1.25
C LEU A 73 18.78 -28.47 1.38
N PRO A 74 19.02 -29.44 2.27
CA PRO A 74 20.02 -30.44 1.97
C PRO A 74 19.44 -31.32 0.86
N ARG A 75 19.97 -31.22 -0.37
CA ARG A 75 19.80 -32.31 -1.33
C ARG A 75 20.65 -33.47 -0.86
N ALA A 76 20.01 -34.38 -0.15
CA ALA A 76 20.56 -35.69 0.17
C ALA A 76 20.91 -36.46 -1.11
N GLY A 77 22.09 -37.07 -1.11
CA GLY A 77 22.26 -38.45 -1.59
C GLY A 77 22.42 -38.66 -3.10
N ALA A 78 23.69 -38.83 -3.49
CA ALA A 78 24.21 -39.96 -4.26
C ALA A 78 23.22 -40.82 -5.07
N ARG A 79 23.38 -40.82 -6.40
CA ARG A 79 23.30 -42.01 -7.27
C ARG A 79 24.43 -41.84 -8.30
N ARG A 80 25.51 -42.60 -8.13
CA ARG A 80 25.90 -43.75 -8.98
C ARG A 80 26.03 -43.39 -10.45
#